data_AF-A0A069D3Q5-F1
#
_entry.id   AF-A0A069D3Q5-F1
#
_cell.length_a   1.000
_cell.length_b   1.000
_cell.length_c   1.000
_cell.angle_alpha   90.00
_cell.angle_beta   90.00
_cell.angle_gamma   90.00
#
_symmetry.space_group_name_H-M   'P 1'
#
loop_
_entity.id
_entity.type
_entity.pdbx_description
1 polymer ?
#
loop_
_entity_poly.entity_id
_entity_poly.type
_entity_poly.pdbx_seq_one_letter_code
_entity_poly.pdbx_strand_id
1 'polypeptide(L)'
;METKEILKKLRNDKGLTLVQLSKEVGIAQSTLSRYESGIRKPTKIEQIQKLADFYNVDSSFILGKTEDPQALDLWEDATGHSPEVIETKLAELQKLGLLGPNKQKNISLAVASLEGLASGHGNRSAIRAATNLLTFSNIESNYFIDPKKEPKALMEKLRRKENNFGEDWYYDDMDPRLMKLISSTFTAARRIIELGQTAINIKDNADTLSTIDDALSELRQNIIELTKK
;
A
#
# COMPACT_ATOMS: atom_id res chain seq x y z
N MET A 1 26.85 -6.61 6.10
CA MET A 1 27.04 -8.06 6.32
C MET A 1 26.47 -8.83 5.14
N GLU A 2 27.01 -10.00 4.78
CA GLU A 2 26.40 -10.82 3.72
C GLU A 2 25.23 -11.68 4.24
N THR A 3 24.23 -11.98 3.40
CA THR A 3 23.07 -12.84 3.74
C THR A 3 23.44 -14.14 4.46
N LYS A 4 24.54 -14.81 4.06
CA LYS A 4 24.99 -16.07 4.68
C LYS A 4 25.38 -15.87 6.16
N GLU A 5 26.02 -14.74 6.46
CA GLU A 5 26.48 -14.37 7.80
C GLU A 5 25.29 -13.96 8.66
N ILE A 6 24.36 -13.19 8.09
CA ILE A 6 23.13 -12.74 8.74
C ILE A 6 22.28 -13.93 9.16
N LEU A 7 22.01 -14.87 8.25
CA LEU A 7 21.21 -16.06 8.55
C LEU A 7 21.85 -16.93 9.64
N LYS A 8 23.17 -17.16 9.54
CA LYS A 8 23.92 -17.93 10.53
C LYS A 8 23.92 -17.26 11.89
N LYS A 9 24.11 -15.93 11.93
CA LYS A 9 24.03 -15.11 13.15
C LYS A 9 22.65 -15.22 13.78
N LEU A 10 21.57 -14.94 13.03
CA LEU A 10 20.20 -15.01 13.54
C LEU A 10 19.84 -16.39 14.11
N ARG A 11 20.26 -17.46 13.44
CA ARG A 11 20.06 -18.83 13.95
C ARG A 11 20.81 -19.07 15.26
N ASN A 12 22.07 -18.65 15.33
CA ASN A 12 22.91 -18.82 16.52
C ASN A 12 22.42 -17.94 17.69
N ASP A 13 21.97 -16.71 17.43
CA ASP A 13 21.41 -15.79 18.44
C ASP A 13 20.15 -16.40 19.10
N LYS A 14 19.41 -17.24 18.37
CA LYS A 14 18.29 -18.04 18.91
C LYS A 14 18.69 -19.40 19.51
N GLY A 15 19.98 -19.78 19.47
CA GLY A 15 20.46 -21.06 19.99
C GLY A 15 19.97 -22.30 19.22
N LEU A 16 19.61 -22.16 17.94
CA LEU A 16 18.98 -23.24 17.17
C LEU A 16 19.99 -24.02 16.31
N THR A 17 19.79 -25.32 16.23
CA THR A 17 20.39 -26.14 15.17
C THR A 17 19.67 -25.91 13.83
N LEU A 18 20.32 -26.24 12.71
CA LEU A 18 19.68 -26.18 11.39
C LEU A 18 18.44 -27.11 11.29
N VAL A 19 18.44 -28.23 12.03
CA VAL A 19 17.31 -29.16 12.08
C VAL A 19 16.12 -28.55 12.81
N GLN A 20 16.36 -27.88 13.94
CA GLN A 20 15.30 -27.16 14.67
C GLN A 20 14.74 -26.01 13.83
N LEU A 21 15.61 -25.17 13.26
CA LEU A 21 15.19 -24.09 12.38
C LEU A 21 14.35 -24.62 11.22
N SER A 22 14.77 -25.73 10.60
CA SER A 22 14.02 -26.37 9.50
C SER A 22 12.58 -26.70 9.88
N LYS A 23 12.35 -27.20 11.11
CA LYS A 23 11.02 -27.52 11.63
C LYS A 23 10.18 -26.27 11.87
N GLU A 24 10.79 -25.22 12.40
CA GLU A 24 10.10 -23.96 12.70
C GLU A 24 9.64 -23.22 11.42
N VAL A 25 10.53 -23.10 10.42
CA VAL A 25 10.23 -22.28 9.22
C VAL A 25 9.72 -23.10 8.03
N GLY A 26 9.71 -24.44 8.12
CA GLY A 26 9.28 -25.31 7.03
C GLY A 26 10.18 -25.24 5.79
N ILE A 27 11.46 -24.95 5.96
CA ILE A 27 12.48 -24.96 4.89
C ILE A 27 13.42 -26.13 5.15
N ALA A 28 13.69 -26.96 4.13
CA ALA A 28 14.56 -28.13 4.27
C ALA A 28 15.94 -27.76 4.85
N GLN A 29 16.42 -28.54 5.84
CA GLN A 29 17.72 -28.33 6.49
C GLN A 29 18.89 -28.25 5.49
N SER A 30 18.88 -29.06 4.43
CA SER A 30 19.86 -29.00 3.35
C SER A 30 19.86 -27.66 2.59
N THR A 31 18.68 -27.04 2.44
CA THR A 31 18.52 -25.72 1.82
C THR A 31 19.05 -24.61 2.72
N LEU A 32 18.69 -24.65 4.01
CA LEU A 32 19.20 -23.70 5.01
C LEU A 32 20.73 -23.77 5.14
N SER A 33 21.29 -24.99 5.13
CA SER A 33 22.74 -25.21 5.12
C SER A 33 23.42 -24.56 3.91
N ARG A 34 22.86 -24.72 2.71
CA ARG A 34 23.36 -24.05 1.49
C ARG A 34 23.27 -22.52 1.56
N TYR A 35 22.28 -21.98 2.28
CA TYR A 35 22.19 -20.54 2.52
C TYR A 35 23.30 -20.04 3.46
N GLU A 36 23.48 -20.68 4.61
CA GLU A 36 24.49 -20.26 5.60
C GLU A 36 25.93 -20.52 5.15
N SER A 37 26.14 -21.43 4.21
CA SER A 37 27.46 -21.67 3.57
C SER A 37 27.72 -20.75 2.37
N GLY A 38 26.73 -19.96 1.92
CA GLY A 38 26.85 -19.11 0.74
C GLY A 38 26.83 -19.86 -0.60
N ILE A 39 26.69 -21.19 -0.60
CA ILE A 39 26.55 -22.02 -1.82
C ILE A 39 25.33 -21.57 -2.63
N ARG A 40 24.28 -21.11 -1.96
CA ARG A 40 23.06 -20.62 -2.58
C ARG A 40 22.55 -19.40 -1.82
N LYS A 41 22.00 -18.40 -2.52
CA LYS A 41 21.23 -17.33 -1.89
C LYS A 41 19.72 -17.64 -1.92
N PRO A 42 18.94 -17.20 -0.92
CA PRO A 42 17.49 -17.30 -0.98
C PRO A 42 16.97 -16.38 -2.09
N THR A 43 16.25 -16.96 -3.06
CA THR A 43 15.64 -16.22 -4.19
C THR A 43 14.12 -16.31 -4.19
N LYS A 44 13.54 -17.26 -3.46
CA LYS A 44 12.10 -17.41 -3.35
C LYS A 44 11.57 -16.46 -2.28
N ILE A 45 10.68 -15.56 -2.67
CA ILE A 45 10.05 -14.56 -1.79
C ILE A 45 9.43 -15.25 -0.56
N GLU A 46 8.70 -16.34 -0.76
CA GLU A 46 8.07 -17.09 0.33
C GLU A 46 9.07 -17.57 1.41
N GLN A 47 10.26 -18.02 0.99
CA GLN A 47 11.29 -18.50 1.92
C GLN A 47 11.94 -17.35 2.69
N ILE A 48 12.17 -16.23 2.00
CA ILE A 48 12.70 -15.01 2.62
C ILE A 48 11.69 -14.50 3.65
N GLN A 49 10.41 -14.46 3.30
CA GLN A 49 9.34 -14.01 4.18
C GLN A 49 9.20 -14.90 5.42
N LYS A 50 9.22 -16.23 5.25
CA LYS A 50 9.19 -17.18 6.37
C LYS A 50 10.34 -16.95 7.36
N LEU A 51 11.54 -16.69 6.85
CA LEU A 51 12.70 -16.39 7.68
C LEU A 51 12.56 -15.01 8.35
N ALA A 52 12.13 -13.99 7.61
CA ALA A 52 11.90 -12.63 8.12
C ALA A 52 10.88 -12.60 9.25
N ASP A 53 9.72 -13.25 9.05
CA ASP A 53 8.67 -13.37 10.06
C ASP A 53 9.13 -14.15 11.30
N PHE A 54 9.87 -15.25 11.10
CA PHE A 54 10.37 -16.06 12.22
C PHE A 54 11.39 -15.30 13.08
N TYR A 55 12.28 -14.53 12.44
CA TYR A 55 13.27 -13.72 13.14
C TYR A 55 12.76 -12.34 13.55
N ASN A 56 11.55 -11.96 13.10
CA ASN A 56 10.93 -10.66 13.34
C ASN A 56 11.82 -9.48 12.88
N VAL A 57 12.38 -9.64 11.67
CA VAL A 57 13.27 -8.67 10.99
C VAL A 57 12.73 -8.39 9.59
N ASP A 58 13.17 -7.30 8.97
CA ASP A 58 12.82 -7.01 7.59
C ASP A 58 13.53 -7.98 6.62
N SER A 59 12.87 -8.24 5.50
CA SER A 59 13.43 -9.06 4.41
C SER A 59 14.71 -8.45 3.81
N SER A 60 14.81 -7.14 3.75
CA SER A 60 15.98 -6.40 3.23
C SER A 60 17.21 -6.61 4.11
N PHE A 61 17.01 -6.73 5.43
CA PHE A 61 18.07 -7.10 6.36
C PHE A 61 18.59 -8.51 6.05
N ILE A 62 17.71 -9.50 5.88
CA ILE A 62 18.13 -10.87 5.50
C ILE A 62 18.91 -10.87 4.18
N LEU A 63 18.50 -10.04 3.23
CA LEU A 63 19.15 -9.89 1.93
C LEU A 63 20.45 -9.07 1.98
N GLY A 64 20.84 -8.56 3.16
CA GLY A 64 22.06 -7.77 3.35
C GLY A 64 22.01 -6.40 2.68
N LYS A 65 20.81 -5.83 2.51
CA LYS A 65 20.60 -4.50 1.92
C LYS A 65 20.66 -3.37 2.95
N THR A 66 20.49 -3.70 4.22
CA THR A 66 20.57 -2.79 5.36
C THR A 66 21.23 -3.52 6.53
N GLU A 67 21.87 -2.76 7.42
CA GLU A 67 22.36 -3.25 8.71
C GLU A 67 21.30 -3.13 9.82
N ASP A 68 20.22 -2.39 9.59
CA ASP A 68 19.10 -2.29 10.53
C ASP A 68 18.17 -3.51 10.38
N PRO A 69 18.01 -4.34 11.43
CA PRO A 69 17.08 -5.46 11.41
C PRO A 69 15.62 -5.06 11.14
N GLN A 70 15.25 -3.80 11.40
CA GLN A 70 13.91 -3.29 11.15
C GLN A 70 13.78 -2.45 9.87
N ALA A 71 14.89 -2.19 9.18
CA ALA A 71 14.96 -1.39 7.96
C ALA A 71 14.35 0.03 8.08
N LEU A 72 14.47 0.68 9.24
CA LEU A 72 13.95 2.03 9.46
C LEU A 72 14.68 3.06 8.60
N ASP A 73 15.95 2.83 8.29
CA ASP A 73 16.73 3.58 7.31
C ASP A 73 16.07 3.56 5.92
N LEU A 74 15.63 2.38 5.47
CA LEU A 74 14.95 2.26 4.17
C LEU A 74 13.57 2.91 4.18
N TRP A 75 12.87 2.91 5.32
CA TRP A 75 11.61 3.64 5.47
C TRP A 75 11.82 5.15 5.47
N GLU A 76 12.86 5.65 6.13
CA GLU A 76 13.26 7.06 6.09
C GLU A 76 13.56 7.50 4.66
N ASP A 77 14.37 6.73 3.92
CA ASP A 77 14.66 7.00 2.51
C ASP A 77 13.39 7.03 1.64
N ALA A 78 12.42 6.17 1.93
CA ALA A 78 11.20 6.03 1.14
C ALA A 78 10.10 7.06 1.48
N THR A 79 10.02 7.50 2.74
CA THR A 79 8.89 8.30 3.26
C THR A 79 9.31 9.67 3.79
N GLY A 80 10.59 9.87 4.06
CA GLY A 80 11.11 11.07 4.73
C GLY A 80 10.82 11.10 6.24
N HIS A 81 10.18 10.07 6.80
CA HIS A 81 9.99 9.95 8.24
C HIS A 81 11.23 9.35 8.90
N SER A 82 11.88 10.13 9.77
CA SER A 82 13.04 9.63 10.51
C SER A 82 12.66 8.46 11.44
N PRO A 83 13.62 7.60 11.80
CA PRO A 83 13.39 6.50 12.74
C PRO A 83 12.73 6.95 14.05
N GLU A 84 13.10 8.12 14.59
CA GLU A 84 12.52 8.68 15.81
C GLU A 84 11.03 9.02 15.67
N VAL A 85 10.61 9.52 14.51
CA VAL A 85 9.19 9.80 14.21
C VAL A 85 8.40 8.49 14.12
N ILE A 86 8.94 7.48 13.45
CA ILE A 86 8.31 6.16 13.33
C ILE A 86 8.19 5.50 14.71
N GLU A 87 9.23 5.57 15.54
CA GLU A 87 9.23 5.03 16.91
C GLU A 87 8.23 5.76 17.82
N THR A 88 8.13 7.07 17.70
CA THR A 88 7.13 7.88 18.42
C THR A 88 5.73 7.41 18.06
N LYS A 89 5.46 7.18 16.77
CA LYS A 89 4.17 6.67 16.30
C LYS A 89 3.90 5.25 16.79
N LEU A 90 4.90 4.37 16.79
CA LEU A 90 4.79 3.02 17.36
C LEU A 90 4.42 3.08 18.85
N ALA A 91 5.05 3.96 19.63
CA ALA A 91 4.75 4.12 21.05
C ALA A 91 3.30 4.62 21.28
N GLU A 92 2.81 5.53 20.44
CA GLU A 92 1.41 5.97 20.45
C GLU A 92 0.46 4.79 20.18
N LEU A 93 0.69 4.05 19.09
CA LEU A 93 -0.14 2.89 18.72
C LEU A 93 -0.09 1.78 19.77
N GLN A 94 1.04 1.60 20.44
CA GLN A 94 1.20 0.66 21.55
C GLN A 94 0.33 1.04 22.75
N LYS A 95 0.27 2.32 23.11
CA LYS A 95 -0.61 2.84 24.19
C LYS A 95 -2.09 2.62 23.86
N LEU A 96 -2.45 2.67 22.57
CA LEU A 96 -3.79 2.40 22.09
C LEU A 96 -4.11 0.89 21.96
N GLY A 97 -3.16 -0.01 22.22
CA GLY A 97 -3.35 -1.45 22.09
C GLY A 97 -3.52 -1.93 20.64
N LEU A 98 -3.02 -1.16 19.66
CA LEU A 98 -3.18 -1.44 18.23
C LEU A 98 -2.04 -2.28 17.63
N LEU A 99 -0.98 -2.53 18.40
CA LEU A 99 0.19 -3.28 17.94
C LEU A 99 0.04 -4.78 18.21
N GLY A 100 0.45 -5.58 17.23
CA GLY A 100 0.51 -7.04 17.33
C GLY A 100 1.92 -7.56 17.64
N PRO A 101 2.12 -8.89 17.62
CA PRO A 101 3.41 -9.51 17.93
C PRO A 101 4.47 -9.34 16.82
N ASN A 102 4.05 -9.04 15.59
CA ASN A 102 4.96 -8.89 14.45
C ASN A 102 5.39 -7.42 14.30
N LYS A 103 6.68 -7.16 14.53
CA LYS A 103 7.25 -5.80 14.51
C LYS A 103 7.17 -5.16 13.14
N GLN A 104 7.41 -5.93 12.07
CA GLN A 104 7.34 -5.41 10.71
C GLN A 104 5.93 -4.93 10.35
N LYS A 105 4.90 -5.70 10.72
CA LYS A 105 3.51 -5.26 10.57
C LYS A 105 3.20 -4.01 11.39
N ASN A 106 3.77 -3.89 12.59
CA ASN A 106 3.60 -2.70 13.43
C ASN A 106 4.27 -1.48 12.80
N ILE A 107 5.48 -1.63 12.24
CA ILE A 107 6.20 -0.56 11.53
C ILE A 107 5.40 -0.13 10.29
N SER A 108 4.93 -1.08 9.48
CA SER A 108 4.08 -0.76 8.33
C SER A 108 2.80 -0.03 8.74
N LEU A 109 2.20 -0.39 9.89
CA LEU A 109 1.05 0.30 10.46
C LEU A 109 1.39 1.72 10.92
N ALA A 110 2.54 1.92 11.57
CA ALA A 110 3.00 3.23 12.01
C ALA A 110 3.26 4.15 10.83
N VAL A 111 4.02 3.68 9.83
CA VAL A 111 4.30 4.43 8.60
C VAL A 111 3.01 4.75 7.85
N ALA A 112 2.13 3.77 7.64
CA ALA A 112 0.84 4.02 7.01
C ALA A 112 0.03 5.09 7.76
N SER A 113 0.06 5.07 9.09
CA SER A 113 -0.63 6.10 9.87
C SER A 113 0.00 7.49 9.76
N LEU A 114 1.32 7.59 9.62
CA LEU A 114 2.02 8.86 9.42
C LEU A 114 1.70 9.45 8.04
N GLU A 115 1.63 8.60 7.03
CA GLU A 115 1.25 8.92 5.65
C GLU A 115 -0.26 9.19 5.46
N GLY A 116 -1.06 9.08 6.52
CA GLY A 116 -2.53 9.19 6.43
C GLY A 116 -3.18 8.06 5.62
N LEU A 117 -2.44 6.99 5.34
CA LEU A 117 -2.90 5.82 4.62
C LEU A 117 -3.68 4.88 5.54
N ALA A 118 -4.65 4.17 4.96
CA ALA A 118 -5.31 3.12 5.70
C ALA A 118 -4.36 1.92 5.86
N SER A 119 -4.38 1.33 7.05
CA SER A 119 -3.63 0.13 7.37
C SER A 119 -4.51 -1.13 7.42
N GLY A 120 -3.88 -2.29 7.29
CA GLY A 120 -4.53 -3.62 7.38
C GLY A 120 -4.59 -4.39 6.06
N HIS A 121 -5.23 -5.55 6.08
CA HIS A 121 -5.32 -6.47 4.93
C HIS A 121 -6.79 -6.78 4.61
N GLY A 122 -7.09 -7.02 3.33
CA GLY A 122 -8.43 -7.37 2.85
C GLY A 122 -9.30 -6.19 2.44
N ASN A 123 -10.50 -6.50 1.95
CA ASN A 123 -11.36 -5.56 1.22
C ASN A 123 -11.67 -4.26 1.99
N ARG A 124 -11.84 -4.35 3.32
CA ARG A 124 -12.15 -3.19 4.17
C ARG A 124 -11.00 -2.19 4.26
N SER A 125 -9.76 -2.67 4.36
CA SER A 125 -8.56 -1.82 4.38
C SER A 125 -8.27 -1.24 3.00
N ALA A 126 -8.49 -2.01 1.92
CA ALA A 126 -8.37 -1.52 0.56
C ALA A 126 -9.38 -0.40 0.26
N ILE A 127 -10.63 -0.57 0.67
CA ILE A 127 -11.68 0.45 0.57
C ILE A 127 -11.32 1.69 1.38
N ARG A 128 -10.81 1.53 2.61
CA ARG A 128 -10.41 2.67 3.44
C ARG A 128 -9.20 3.40 2.86
N ALA A 129 -8.24 2.68 2.27
CA ALA A 129 -7.08 3.27 1.60
C ALA A 129 -7.52 4.06 0.37
N ALA A 130 -8.36 3.45 -0.47
CA ALA A 130 -8.94 4.11 -1.62
C ALA A 130 -9.81 5.30 -1.19
N THR A 131 -10.59 5.19 -0.11
CA THR A 131 -11.40 6.30 0.43
C THR A 131 -10.51 7.45 0.87
N ASN A 132 -9.42 7.17 1.60
CA ASN A 132 -8.46 8.19 2.05
C ASN A 132 -7.82 8.91 0.84
N LEU A 133 -7.39 8.16 -0.17
CA LEU A 133 -6.87 8.69 -1.45
C LEU A 133 -7.93 9.51 -2.20
N LEU A 134 -9.20 9.13 -2.13
CA LEU A 134 -10.31 9.87 -2.74
C LEU A 134 -10.81 11.05 -1.91
N THR A 135 -10.63 11.09 -0.59
CA THR A 135 -10.91 12.28 0.22
C THR A 135 -9.94 13.43 -0.10
N PHE A 136 -8.84 13.13 -0.79
CA PHE A 136 -8.06 14.14 -1.50
C PHE A 136 -8.74 14.65 -2.79
N SER A 137 -9.99 14.31 -3.10
CA SER A 137 -10.76 14.91 -4.22
C SER A 137 -11.00 16.41 -4.04
N ASN A 138 -10.73 16.98 -2.85
CA ASN A 138 -10.59 18.43 -2.68
C ASN A 138 -9.36 19.00 -3.41
N ILE A 139 -8.43 18.16 -3.87
CA ILE A 139 -7.31 18.55 -4.73
C ILE A 139 -7.82 18.92 -6.12
N GLU A 140 -8.84 18.24 -6.67
CA GLU A 140 -9.40 18.62 -7.98
C GLU A 140 -9.93 20.06 -7.98
N SER A 141 -10.64 20.42 -6.91
CA SER A 141 -11.30 21.72 -6.79
C SER A 141 -10.32 22.88 -6.59
N ASN A 142 -9.18 22.64 -5.94
CA ASN A 142 -8.26 23.70 -5.52
C ASN A 142 -7.05 23.89 -6.44
N TYR A 143 -6.67 22.88 -7.22
CA TYR A 143 -5.47 22.95 -8.07
C TYR A 143 -5.79 23.14 -9.56
N PHE A 144 -6.97 22.74 -10.02
CA PHE A 144 -7.26 22.61 -11.45
C PHE A 144 -8.47 23.43 -11.92
N ILE A 145 -9.41 23.73 -11.03
CA ILE A 145 -10.54 24.61 -11.34
C ILE A 145 -10.10 26.06 -11.12
N ASP A 146 -10.27 26.91 -12.13
CA ASP A 146 -9.98 28.34 -11.99
C ASP A 146 -11.11 29.01 -11.18
N PRO A 147 -10.84 29.52 -9.97
CA PRO A 147 -11.87 30.13 -9.12
C PRO A 147 -12.47 31.41 -9.73
N LYS A 148 -11.84 32.00 -10.75
CA LYS A 148 -12.37 33.17 -11.47
C LYS A 148 -13.35 32.81 -12.59
N LYS A 149 -13.37 31.54 -13.03
CA LYS A 149 -14.26 31.06 -14.08
C LYS A 149 -15.60 30.53 -13.54
N GLU A 150 -16.01 31.00 -12.35
CA GLU A 150 -17.26 30.62 -11.69
C GLU A 150 -18.46 30.56 -12.67
N PRO A 151 -19.04 29.38 -12.90
CA PRO A 151 -20.19 29.27 -13.77
C PRO A 151 -21.44 29.55 -12.94
N LYS A 152 -22.27 30.48 -13.43
CA LYS A 152 -23.61 30.84 -12.92
C LYS A 152 -24.60 29.66 -12.77
N ALA A 153 -24.17 28.41 -13.00
CA ALA A 153 -24.97 27.20 -12.98
C ALA A 153 -24.35 26.04 -12.16
N LEU A 154 -23.37 26.30 -11.28
CA LEU A 154 -22.80 25.28 -10.38
C LEU A 154 -23.90 24.52 -9.60
N MET A 155 -24.87 25.26 -9.05
CA MET A 155 -26.01 24.69 -8.32
C MET A 155 -26.95 23.87 -9.20
N GLU A 156 -27.13 24.24 -10.47
CA GLU A 156 -28.01 23.55 -11.41
C GLU A 156 -27.38 22.22 -11.89
N LYS A 157 -26.04 22.16 -12.04
CA LYS A 157 -25.31 20.95 -12.41
C LYS A 157 -25.13 19.97 -11.25
N LEU A 158 -24.84 20.45 -10.04
CA LEU A 158 -24.83 19.62 -8.83
C LEU A 158 -26.20 18.94 -8.61
N ARG A 159 -27.30 19.63 -8.94
CA ARG A 159 -28.67 19.08 -8.90
C ARG A 159 -28.91 17.95 -9.90
N ARG A 160 -28.20 17.95 -11.05
CA ARG A 160 -28.33 16.94 -12.12
C ARG A 160 -27.40 15.74 -11.98
N LYS A 161 -26.49 15.73 -10.98
CA LYS A 161 -25.46 14.69 -10.80
C LYS A 161 -24.62 14.44 -12.06
N GLU A 162 -24.35 15.50 -12.82
CA GLU A 162 -23.40 15.43 -13.93
C GLU A 162 -21.97 15.51 -13.38
N ASN A 163 -21.17 14.45 -13.57
CA ASN A 163 -19.81 14.37 -13.04
C ASN A 163 -18.76 15.07 -13.91
N ASN A 164 -19.16 15.79 -14.96
CA ASN A 164 -18.23 16.44 -15.88
C ASN A 164 -18.28 17.96 -15.74
N PHE A 165 -17.26 18.52 -15.10
CA PHE A 165 -16.97 19.95 -15.18
C PHE A 165 -16.39 20.20 -16.59
N GLY A 166 -17.13 20.91 -17.43
CA GLY A 166 -16.73 21.14 -18.83
C GLY A 166 -15.41 21.91 -18.93
N GLU A 167 -14.80 21.93 -20.12
CA GLU A 167 -13.47 22.54 -20.35
C GLU A 167 -13.36 23.99 -19.86
N ASP A 168 -14.48 24.71 -19.86
CA ASP A 168 -14.59 26.11 -19.43
C ASP A 168 -14.30 26.36 -17.93
N TRP A 169 -14.13 25.31 -17.13
CA TRP A 169 -13.97 25.38 -15.66
C TRP A 169 -12.50 25.42 -15.23
N TYR A 170 -11.61 25.11 -16.17
CA TYR A 170 -10.21 24.79 -15.94
C TYR A 170 -9.30 25.98 -16.22
N TYR A 171 -8.10 26.00 -15.62
CA TYR A 171 -7.05 26.93 -16.06
C TYR A 171 -6.75 26.76 -17.56
N ASP A 172 -6.45 27.86 -18.25
CA ASP A 172 -6.28 27.88 -19.72
C ASP A 172 -5.12 27.01 -20.23
N ASP A 173 -4.15 26.70 -19.37
CA ASP A 173 -2.97 25.89 -19.65
C ASP A 173 -3.17 24.39 -19.36
N MET A 174 -4.39 23.97 -19.00
CA MET A 174 -4.69 22.58 -18.65
C MET A 174 -5.19 21.75 -19.84
N ASP A 175 -4.62 20.56 -20.06
CA ASP A 175 -5.08 19.61 -21.10
C ASP A 175 -6.43 18.97 -20.70
N PRO A 176 -7.53 19.20 -21.45
CA PRO A 176 -8.84 18.64 -21.14
C PRO A 176 -8.89 17.11 -21.08
N ARG A 177 -8.01 16.42 -21.81
CA ARG A 177 -7.95 14.95 -21.83
C ARG A 177 -7.40 14.40 -20.53
N LEU A 178 -6.39 15.07 -19.97
CA LEU A 178 -5.84 14.73 -18.65
C LEU A 178 -6.89 14.94 -17.56
N MET A 179 -7.70 15.99 -17.68
CA MET A 179 -8.79 16.24 -16.73
C MET A 179 -9.91 15.22 -16.78
N LYS A 180 -10.32 14.85 -18.00
CA LYS A 180 -11.29 13.77 -18.19
C LYS A 180 -10.79 12.44 -17.62
N LEU A 181 -9.48 12.16 -17.68
CA LEU A 181 -8.89 10.99 -17.03
C LEU A 181 -9.02 11.05 -15.52
N ILE A 182 -8.57 12.15 -14.92
CA ILE A 182 -8.49 12.28 -13.47
C ILE A 182 -9.92 12.20 -12.88
N SER A 183 -10.86 12.92 -13.48
CA SER A 183 -12.28 12.90 -13.08
C SER A 183 -12.95 11.54 -13.27
N SER A 184 -12.72 10.86 -14.40
CA SER A 184 -13.26 9.50 -14.61
C SER A 184 -12.62 8.48 -13.67
N THR A 185 -11.34 8.66 -13.34
CA THR A 185 -10.62 7.80 -12.40
C THR A 185 -11.17 7.92 -10.99
N PHE A 186 -11.36 9.15 -10.52
CA PHE A 186 -11.97 9.40 -9.21
C PHE A 186 -13.42 8.96 -9.13
N THR A 187 -14.21 9.16 -10.19
CA THR A 187 -15.60 8.69 -10.28
C THR A 187 -15.68 7.17 -10.21
N ALA A 188 -14.88 6.47 -11.00
CA ALA A 188 -14.84 5.00 -11.03
C ALA A 188 -14.36 4.43 -9.69
N ALA A 189 -13.29 5.00 -9.11
CA ALA A 189 -12.79 4.62 -7.80
C ALA A 189 -13.85 4.81 -6.70
N ARG A 190 -14.59 5.94 -6.73
CA ARG A 190 -15.67 6.21 -5.76
C ARG A 190 -16.80 5.19 -5.89
N ARG A 191 -17.20 4.88 -7.12
CA ARG A 191 -18.22 3.86 -7.40
C ARG A 191 -17.79 2.47 -6.92
N ILE A 192 -16.54 2.08 -7.17
CA ILE A 192 -15.97 0.81 -6.70
C ILE A 192 -15.98 0.74 -5.17
N ILE A 193 -15.64 1.84 -4.49
CA ILE A 193 -15.68 1.94 -3.03
C ILE A 193 -17.10 1.80 -2.49
N GLU A 194 -18.07 2.53 -3.04
CA GLU A 194 -19.47 2.49 -2.61
C GLU A 194 -20.05 1.07 -2.81
N LEU A 195 -19.77 0.44 -3.96
CA LEU A 195 -20.18 -0.93 -4.24
C LEU A 195 -19.47 -1.95 -3.35
N GLY A 196 -18.17 -1.78 -3.11
CA GLY A 196 -17.39 -2.64 -2.21
C GLY A 196 -17.86 -2.56 -0.75
N GLN A 197 -18.24 -1.37 -0.26
CA GLN A 197 -18.84 -1.21 1.06
C GLN A 197 -20.18 -1.94 1.16
N THR A 198 -20.96 -1.91 0.08
CA THR A 198 -22.26 -2.60 -0.01
C THR A 198 -22.10 -4.13 -0.04
N ALA A 199 -21.13 -4.64 -0.80
CA ALA A 199 -20.81 -6.07 -0.88
C ALA A 199 -20.27 -6.65 0.44
N ILE A 200 -19.53 -5.87 1.24
CA ILE A 200 -19.07 -6.31 2.56
C ILE A 200 -20.24 -6.43 3.55
N ASN A 201 -21.24 -5.55 3.42
CA ASN A 201 -22.40 -5.52 4.31
C ASN A 201 -23.48 -6.56 3.93
N ILE A 202 -23.49 -7.02 2.68
CA ILE A 202 -24.41 -8.03 2.16
C ILE A 202 -23.58 -9.21 1.69
N LYS A 203 -23.40 -10.23 2.53
CA LYS A 203 -22.64 -11.45 2.19
C LYS A 203 -23.10 -11.99 0.81
N ASP A 204 -22.13 -12.13 -0.08
CA ASP A 204 -22.24 -12.64 -1.45
C ASP A 204 -23.30 -11.98 -2.32
N ASN A 205 -22.86 -11.00 -3.13
CA ASN A 205 -23.61 -10.56 -4.29
C ASN A 205 -22.70 -10.54 -5.54
N ALA A 206 -22.80 -11.59 -6.36
CA ALA A 206 -22.03 -11.76 -7.58
C ALA A 206 -22.17 -10.57 -8.56
N ASP A 207 -23.33 -9.92 -8.57
CA ASP A 207 -23.59 -8.75 -9.40
C ASP A 207 -22.74 -7.54 -8.97
N THR A 208 -22.46 -7.43 -7.66
CA THR A 208 -21.63 -6.34 -7.14
C THR A 208 -20.16 -6.54 -7.49
N LEU A 209 -19.67 -7.79 -7.49
CA LEU A 209 -18.32 -8.12 -7.94
C LEU A 209 -18.15 -7.89 -9.45
N SER A 210 -19.13 -8.29 -10.26
CA SER A 210 -19.13 -8.01 -11.71
C SER A 210 -19.07 -6.51 -12.00
N THR A 211 -19.83 -5.70 -11.26
CA THR A 211 -19.85 -4.25 -11.46
C THR A 211 -18.51 -3.60 -11.07
N ILE A 212 -17.78 -4.17 -10.11
CA ILE A 212 -16.42 -3.73 -9.74
C ILE A 212 -15.44 -4.04 -10.87
N ASP A 213 -15.51 -5.24 -11.45
CA ASP A 213 -14.64 -5.65 -12.56
C ASP A 213 -14.87 -4.82 -13.82
N ASP A 214 -16.12 -4.44 -14.10
CA ASP A 214 -16.47 -3.54 -15.20
C ASP A 214 -15.84 -2.15 -15.01
N ALA A 215 -15.97 -1.58 -13.80
CA ALA A 215 -15.39 -0.28 -13.48
C ALA A 215 -13.84 -0.28 -13.54
N LEU A 216 -13.21 -1.37 -13.11
CA LEU A 216 -11.75 -1.56 -13.24
C LEU A 216 -11.31 -1.71 -14.70
N SER A 217 -12.13 -2.35 -15.53
CA SER A 217 -11.87 -2.51 -16.97
C SER A 217 -11.97 -1.18 -17.72
N GLU A 218 -12.97 -0.36 -17.38
CA GLU A 218 -13.13 1.00 -17.91
C GLU A 218 -11.93 1.90 -17.55
N LEU A 219 -11.50 1.87 -16.29
CA LEU A 219 -10.29 2.56 -15.82
C LEU A 219 -9.04 2.18 -16.62
N ARG A 220 -8.83 0.87 -16.84
CA ARG A 220 -7.69 0.37 -17.61
C ARG A 220 -7.72 0.86 -19.05
N GLN A 221 -8.88 0.88 -19.69
CA GLN A 221 -9.01 1.37 -21.06
C GLN A 221 -8.71 2.87 -21.15
N ASN A 222 -9.22 3.68 -20.23
CA ASN A 222 -8.96 5.13 -20.21
C ASN A 222 -7.46 5.44 -20.05
N ILE A 223 -6.75 4.70 -19.19
CA ILE A 223 -5.28 4.82 -19.04
C ILE A 223 -4.55 4.47 -20.35
N ILE A 224 -4.98 3.40 -21.03
CA ILE A 224 -4.39 2.98 -22.31
C ILE A 224 -4.61 4.04 -23.39
N GLU A 225 -5.80 4.62 -23.48
CA GLU A 225 -6.11 5.65 -24.47
C GLU A 225 -5.24 6.91 -24.33
N LEU A 226 -4.84 7.29 -23.12
CA LEU A 226 -3.98 8.47 -22.89
C LEU A 226 -2.49 8.24 -23.16
N THR A 227 -2.07 6.98 -23.18
CA THR A 227 -0.70 6.60 -23.54
C THR A 227 -0.50 6.45 -25.05
N LYS A 228 -1.59 6.50 -25.84
CA LYS A 228 -1.52 6.53 -27.30
C LYS A 228 -1.31 7.97 -27.76
N LYS A 229 -0.19 8.21 -28.47
CA LYS A 229 0.16 9.49 -29.11
C LYS A 229 -0.88 9.92 -30.14
#